data_AF-A0A7C3GZ18-F1
#
_entry.id   AF-A0A7C3GZ18-F1
#
_cell.length_a   1.000
_cell.length_b   1.000
_cell.length_c   1.000
_cell.angle_alpha   90.00
_cell.angle_beta   90.00
_cell.angle_gamma   90.00
#
_symmetry.space_group_name_H-M   'P 1'
#
loop_
_entity.id
_entity.type
_entity.pdbx_description
1 polymer ?
#
loop_
_entity_poly.entity_id
_entity_poly.type
_entity_poly.pdbx_seq_one_letter_code
_entity_poly.pdbx_strand_id
1 'polypeptide(L)'
;MNKILFMPYDPNNNSIVVTRMEYGDKGPEIMRKNFKVIEHELSLGHAPIAVWYNGRKQPFVQSFTTGQIYIRGHGMPGFISIEGGRGGERVHYEDVAKRLISSGLPKSYQGDIKCFICHSAESGKPGTDPEITDGQPFAKSLADYLYSKGYKACRYFGYLGSVDSFAKEGSAGKEYYVRTIENGKQVELGKASQACIEFHPTIEMRSFWQRIAGWR
;
A
#
# COMPACT_ATOMS: atom_id res chain seq x y z
N MET A 1 -13.65 -0.47 13.67
CA MET A 1 -13.64 -0.22 12.21
C MET A 1 -13.06 -1.44 11.49
N ASN A 2 -13.63 -1.86 10.36
CA ASN A 2 -13.14 -3.03 9.62
C ASN A 2 -11.90 -2.67 8.79
N LYS A 3 -10.89 -3.54 8.78
CA LYS A 3 -9.62 -3.31 8.08
C LYS A 3 -9.21 -4.52 7.26
N ILE A 4 -8.82 -4.30 6.00
CA ILE A 4 -8.12 -5.29 5.18
C ILE A 4 -6.63 -4.95 5.17
N LEU A 5 -5.77 -5.91 5.49
CA LEU A 5 -4.35 -5.87 5.19
C LEU A 5 -4.14 -6.60 3.86
N PHE A 6 -4.13 -5.85 2.76
CA PHE A 6 -4.05 -6.41 1.42
C PHE A 6 -2.59 -6.67 1.03
N MET A 7 -2.31 -7.92 0.66
CA MET A 7 -1.01 -8.41 0.22
C MET A 7 -1.09 -8.70 -1.29
N PRO A 8 -0.66 -7.77 -2.15
CA PRO A 8 -0.87 -7.85 -3.60
C PRO A 8 0.14 -8.76 -4.31
N TYR A 9 0.63 -9.83 -3.67
CA TYR A 9 1.74 -10.64 -4.19
C TYR A 9 1.27 -11.96 -4.80
N ASP A 10 1.85 -12.35 -5.93
CA ASP A 10 1.43 -13.52 -6.69
C ASP A 10 1.90 -14.81 -5.99
N PRO A 11 1.00 -15.73 -5.63
CA PRO A 11 1.39 -17.00 -4.98
C PRO A 11 2.27 -17.88 -5.87
N ASN A 12 2.30 -17.67 -7.18
CA ASN A 12 3.11 -18.43 -8.13
C ASN A 12 4.48 -17.79 -8.39
N ASN A 13 4.73 -16.58 -7.87
CA ASN A 13 6.05 -15.98 -7.97
C ASN A 13 7.00 -16.64 -6.97
N ASN A 14 8.16 -17.14 -7.42
CA ASN A 14 9.12 -17.82 -6.54
C ASN A 14 9.57 -16.95 -5.35
N SER A 15 9.61 -15.63 -5.53
CA SER A 15 9.99 -14.67 -4.48
C SER A 15 8.89 -14.45 -3.42
N ILE A 16 7.71 -15.05 -3.57
CA ILE A 16 6.61 -14.97 -2.57
C ILE A 16 7.03 -15.49 -1.19
N VAL A 17 8.02 -16.38 -1.15
CA VAL A 17 8.52 -16.95 0.10
C VAL A 17 9.03 -15.85 1.04
N VAL A 18 9.72 -14.83 0.51
CA VAL A 18 10.25 -13.70 1.28
C VAL A 18 9.10 -12.88 1.88
N THR A 19 8.09 -12.58 1.07
CA THR A 19 6.87 -11.91 1.53
C THR A 19 6.16 -12.71 2.62
N ARG A 20 6.06 -14.04 2.47
CA ARG A 20 5.44 -14.93 3.47
C ARG A 20 6.27 -15.05 4.75
N MET A 21 7.59 -14.88 4.67
CA MET A 21 8.45 -14.78 5.86
C MET A 21 8.21 -13.47 6.63
N GLU A 22 8.08 -12.33 5.93
CA GLU A 22 7.94 -11.01 6.57
C GLU A 22 6.50 -10.59 6.93
N TYR A 23 5.50 -11.11 6.24
CA TYR A 23 4.11 -10.68 6.45
C TYR A 23 3.16 -11.86 6.65
N GLY A 24 3.61 -13.08 6.38
CA GLY A 24 2.81 -14.29 6.50
C GLY A 24 3.12 -15.09 7.75
N ASP A 25 2.94 -16.39 7.60
CA ASP A 25 3.01 -17.44 8.61
C ASP A 25 4.32 -18.24 8.58
N LYS A 26 5.17 -18.03 7.56
CA LYS A 26 6.38 -18.82 7.34
C LYS A 26 7.62 -18.32 8.08
N GLY A 27 7.63 -17.06 8.52
CA GLY A 27 8.77 -16.48 9.22
C GLY A 27 8.80 -16.79 10.72
N PRO A 28 9.93 -16.51 11.41
CA PRO A 28 9.96 -16.45 12.86
C PRO A 28 9.01 -15.36 13.35
N GLU A 29 8.47 -15.52 14.56
CA GLU A 29 7.45 -14.63 15.14
C GLU A 29 7.84 -13.14 15.07
N ILE A 30 9.12 -12.83 15.29
CA ILE A 30 9.63 -11.46 15.19
C ILE A 30 9.40 -10.81 13.83
N MET A 31 9.39 -11.62 12.76
CA MET A 31 9.18 -11.18 11.38
C MET A 31 7.73 -11.27 10.92
N ARG A 32 6.77 -11.81 11.70
CA ARG A 32 5.37 -11.92 11.25
C ARG A 32 4.60 -10.60 11.38
N LYS A 33 4.88 -9.64 10.50
CA LYS A 33 4.38 -8.25 10.64
C LYS A 33 2.85 -8.14 10.65
N ASN A 34 2.13 -8.87 9.78
CA ASN A 34 0.67 -8.78 9.77
C ASN A 34 0.05 -9.40 11.01
N PHE A 35 0.67 -10.43 11.60
CA PHE A 35 0.20 -11.02 12.84
C PHE A 35 0.23 -9.97 13.96
N LYS A 36 1.35 -9.25 14.12
CA LYS A 36 1.50 -8.16 15.10
C LYS A 36 0.49 -7.02 14.89
N VAL A 37 0.19 -6.69 13.63
CA VAL A 37 -0.86 -5.71 13.32
C VAL A 37 -2.23 -6.23 13.73
N ILE A 38 -2.54 -7.49 13.40
CA ILE A 38 -3.82 -8.10 13.73
C ILE A 38 -4.02 -8.12 15.25
N GLU A 39 -3.04 -8.57 16.03
CA GLU A 39 -3.12 -8.58 17.49
C GLU A 39 -3.34 -7.18 18.08
N HIS A 40 -2.58 -6.18 17.60
CA HIS A 40 -2.74 -4.81 18.07
C HIS A 40 -4.13 -4.25 17.74
N GLU A 41 -4.61 -4.42 16.52
CA GLU A 41 -5.93 -3.95 16.11
C GLU A 41 -7.06 -4.68 16.84
N LEU A 42 -6.93 -5.98 17.10
CA LEU A 42 -7.88 -6.73 17.93
C LEU A 42 -7.90 -6.19 19.37
N SER A 43 -6.75 -5.82 19.94
CA SER A 43 -6.69 -5.21 21.28
C SER A 43 -7.39 -3.85 21.36
N LEU A 44 -7.59 -3.18 20.22
CA LEU A 44 -8.36 -1.95 20.09
C LEU A 44 -9.85 -2.17 19.75
N GLY A 45 -10.32 -3.43 19.72
CA GLY A 45 -11.69 -3.78 19.35
C GLY A 45 -11.98 -3.63 17.84
N HIS A 46 -10.95 -3.62 17.00
CA HIS A 46 -11.11 -3.62 15.54
C HIS A 46 -11.13 -5.05 14.98
N ALA A 47 -11.60 -5.19 13.74
CA ALA A 47 -11.67 -6.46 13.02
C ALA A 47 -10.76 -6.42 11.78
N PRO A 48 -9.43 -6.60 11.94
CA PRO A 48 -8.49 -6.69 10.83
C PRO A 48 -8.53 -8.08 10.18
N ILE A 49 -8.31 -8.15 8.88
CA ILE A 49 -8.07 -9.41 8.16
C ILE A 49 -6.95 -9.26 7.14
N ALA A 50 -6.03 -10.21 7.11
CA ALA A 50 -5.03 -10.30 6.05
C ALA A 50 -5.64 -10.98 4.81
N VAL A 51 -5.61 -10.28 3.68
CA VAL A 51 -6.12 -10.76 2.40
C VAL A 51 -4.94 -10.88 1.44
N TRP A 52 -4.64 -12.10 1.02
CA TRP A 52 -3.57 -12.38 0.07
C TRP A 52 -4.14 -12.53 -1.32
N TYR A 53 -3.54 -11.85 -2.31
CA TYR A 53 -3.87 -12.10 -3.70
C TYR A 53 -3.63 -13.57 -4.05
N ASN A 54 -4.57 -14.17 -4.80
CA ASN A 54 -4.50 -15.57 -5.20
C ASN A 54 -5.08 -15.82 -6.61
N GLY A 55 -5.28 -14.76 -7.39
CA GLY A 55 -5.88 -14.84 -8.73
C GLY A 55 -7.39 -15.10 -8.75
N ARG A 56 -8.06 -15.13 -7.60
CA ARG A 56 -9.50 -15.38 -7.50
C ARG A 56 -10.21 -14.27 -6.74
N LYS A 57 -11.50 -14.10 -7.04
CA LYS A 57 -12.39 -13.26 -6.22
C LYS A 57 -12.52 -13.87 -4.84
N GLN A 58 -12.49 -13.01 -3.82
CA GLN A 58 -12.58 -13.41 -2.42
C GLN A 58 -13.88 -12.86 -1.85
N PRO A 59 -14.79 -13.70 -1.31
CA PRO A 59 -16.12 -13.27 -0.86
C PRO A 59 -16.07 -12.08 0.11
N PHE A 60 -15.10 -12.08 1.03
CA PHE A 60 -14.92 -10.97 1.97
C PHE A 60 -14.66 -9.64 1.26
N VAL A 61 -13.73 -9.62 0.30
CA VAL A 61 -13.39 -8.42 -0.49
C VAL A 61 -14.60 -7.96 -1.33
N GLN A 62 -15.38 -8.90 -1.87
CA GLN A 62 -16.59 -8.59 -2.64
C GLN A 62 -17.68 -7.92 -1.80
N SER A 63 -17.81 -8.34 -0.53
CA SER A 63 -18.75 -7.75 0.42
C SER A 63 -18.24 -6.47 1.09
N PHE A 64 -16.96 -6.11 0.89
CA PHE A 64 -16.31 -5.00 1.57
C PHE A 64 -16.65 -3.68 0.87
N THR A 65 -17.69 -3.00 1.35
CA THR A 65 -18.19 -1.74 0.75
C THR A 65 -17.75 -0.47 1.50
N THR A 66 -17.26 -0.61 2.73
CA THR A 66 -16.72 0.49 3.56
C THR A 66 -15.62 -0.02 4.49
N GLY A 67 -14.85 0.88 5.10
CA GLY A 67 -13.74 0.57 6.01
C GLY A 67 -12.41 1.06 5.46
N GLN A 68 -11.33 0.34 5.78
CA GLN A 68 -9.98 0.71 5.35
C GLN A 68 -9.26 -0.48 4.73
N ILE A 69 -8.63 -0.25 3.58
CA ILE A 69 -7.74 -1.22 2.92
C ILE A 69 -6.32 -0.70 3.05
N TYR A 70 -5.47 -1.42 3.76
CA TYR A 70 -4.05 -1.16 3.91
C TYR A 70 -3.33 -2.03 2.89
N ILE A 71 -2.79 -1.41 1.83
CA ILE A 71 -1.87 -2.07 0.91
C ILE A 71 -0.51 -2.14 1.63
N ARG A 72 0.06 -3.33 1.70
CA ARG A 72 1.25 -3.63 2.52
C ARG A 72 2.43 -3.96 1.62
N GLY A 73 3.62 -3.53 2.03
CA GLY A 73 4.88 -3.78 1.32
C GLY A 73 5.98 -2.84 1.81
N HIS A 74 7.09 -2.84 1.09
CA HIS A 74 8.17 -1.87 1.18
C HIS A 74 8.11 -0.94 -0.03
N GLY A 75 8.51 0.31 0.17
CA GLY A 75 8.51 1.34 -0.85
C GLY A 75 9.62 2.33 -0.61
N MET A 76 9.94 3.05 -1.67
CA MET A 76 10.95 4.10 -1.71
C MET A 76 10.35 5.34 -2.38
N PRO A 77 10.89 6.54 -2.12
CA PRO A 77 10.40 7.77 -2.73
C PRO A 77 10.34 7.67 -4.25
N GLY A 78 9.18 7.97 -4.84
CA GLY A 78 8.95 7.99 -6.29
C GLY A 78 9.00 6.65 -7.02
N PHE A 79 9.14 5.52 -6.32
CA PHE A 79 9.13 4.20 -6.97
C PHE A 79 7.72 3.86 -7.47
N ILE A 80 7.63 3.37 -8.71
CA ILE A 80 6.37 2.91 -9.32
C ILE A 80 5.90 1.53 -8.81
N SER A 81 6.76 0.81 -8.08
CA SER A 81 6.46 -0.51 -7.54
C SER A 81 6.64 -0.60 -6.03
N ILE A 82 6.03 -1.64 -5.45
CA ILE A 82 6.19 -1.98 -4.04
C ILE A 82 6.69 -3.41 -3.90
N GLU A 83 7.46 -3.66 -2.87
CA GLU A 83 8.14 -4.94 -2.66
C GLU A 83 7.54 -5.70 -1.46
N GLY A 84 7.27 -6.99 -1.60
CA GLY A 84 6.57 -7.76 -0.55
C GLY A 84 7.39 -8.11 0.67
N GLY A 85 8.67 -8.34 0.50
CA GLY A 85 9.67 -8.48 1.56
C GLY A 85 11.02 -8.11 0.94
N ARG A 86 12.04 -7.82 1.74
CA ARG A 86 13.33 -7.37 1.19
C ARG A 86 13.96 -8.48 0.33
N GLY A 87 14.14 -8.24 -0.96
CA GLY A 87 14.51 -9.23 -1.97
C GLY A 87 13.33 -10.02 -2.57
N GLY A 88 12.10 -9.52 -2.39
CA GLY A 88 10.86 -10.19 -2.78
C GLY A 88 10.35 -9.78 -4.16
N GLU A 89 9.12 -10.20 -4.48
CA GLU A 89 8.43 -9.71 -5.67
C GLU A 89 8.20 -8.19 -5.57
N ARG A 90 8.55 -7.47 -6.64
CA ARG A 90 8.16 -6.08 -6.87
C ARG A 90 6.92 -6.03 -7.75
N VAL A 91 5.92 -5.26 -7.31
CA VAL A 91 4.62 -5.16 -7.96
C VAL A 91 4.33 -3.71 -8.30
N HIS A 92 4.19 -3.43 -9.60
CA HIS A 92 3.85 -2.12 -10.12
C HIS A 92 2.49 -1.63 -9.57
N TYR A 93 2.30 -0.32 -9.36
CA TYR A 93 1.07 0.24 -8.78
C TYR A 93 -0.19 -0.19 -9.55
N GLU A 94 -0.11 -0.27 -10.88
CA GLU A 94 -1.22 -0.76 -11.70
C GLU A 94 -1.58 -2.20 -11.36
N ASP A 95 -0.59 -3.05 -11.18
CA ASP A 95 -0.82 -4.47 -10.91
C ASP A 95 -1.31 -4.67 -9.48
N VAL A 96 -0.88 -3.85 -8.52
CA VAL A 96 -1.49 -3.80 -7.19
C VAL A 96 -2.99 -3.49 -7.30
N ALA A 97 -3.36 -2.45 -8.06
CA ALA A 97 -4.74 -2.08 -8.27
C ALA A 97 -5.52 -3.18 -9.01
N LYS A 98 -4.98 -3.74 -10.11
CA LYS A 98 -5.60 -4.86 -10.83
C LYS A 98 -5.82 -6.07 -9.93
N ARG A 99 -4.85 -6.42 -9.08
CA ARG A 99 -4.93 -7.53 -8.12
C ARG A 99 -5.98 -7.29 -7.04
N LEU A 100 -6.15 -6.05 -6.58
CA LEU A 100 -7.22 -5.68 -5.65
C LEU A 100 -8.61 -5.76 -6.30
N ILE A 101 -8.74 -5.26 -7.53
CA ILE A 101 -9.97 -5.34 -8.33
C ILE A 101 -10.34 -6.80 -8.63
N SER A 102 -9.38 -7.61 -9.07
CA SER A 102 -9.63 -9.02 -9.40
C SER A 102 -9.87 -9.89 -8.17
N SER A 103 -9.38 -9.46 -6.99
CA SER A 103 -9.80 -10.03 -5.69
C SER A 103 -11.25 -9.72 -5.34
N GLY A 104 -11.92 -8.84 -6.08
CA GLY A 104 -13.36 -8.65 -6.05
C GLY A 104 -13.84 -7.32 -5.47
N LEU A 105 -12.96 -6.33 -5.26
CA LEU A 105 -13.36 -5.05 -4.66
C LEU A 105 -14.50 -4.40 -5.48
N PRO A 106 -15.67 -4.13 -4.89
CA PRO A 106 -16.80 -3.59 -5.64
C PRO A 106 -16.55 -2.12 -6.00
N LYS A 107 -17.00 -1.68 -7.19
CA LYS A 107 -16.92 -0.26 -7.60
C LYS A 107 -17.69 0.68 -6.68
N SER A 108 -18.65 0.15 -5.91
CA SER A 108 -19.39 0.88 -4.89
C SER A 108 -18.63 1.04 -3.58
N TYR A 109 -17.38 0.57 -3.45
CA TYR A 109 -16.58 0.79 -2.24
C TYR A 109 -16.35 2.29 -1.98
N GLN A 110 -16.68 2.73 -0.76
CA GLN A 110 -16.61 4.15 -0.33
C GLN A 110 -15.70 4.34 0.89
N GLY A 111 -14.69 3.48 1.05
CA GLY A 111 -13.75 3.54 2.16
C GLY A 111 -12.40 4.15 1.81
N ASP A 112 -11.47 4.02 2.76
CA ASP A 112 -10.09 4.46 2.59
C ASP A 112 -9.26 3.36 1.93
N ILE A 113 -8.37 3.73 1.01
CA ILE A 113 -7.30 2.89 0.48
C ILE A 113 -5.98 3.54 0.86
N LYS A 114 -5.25 2.90 1.77
CA LYS A 114 -4.02 3.39 2.36
C LYS A 114 -2.84 2.58 1.84
N CYS A 115 -1.91 3.22 1.14
CA CYS A 115 -0.62 2.64 0.80
C CYS A 115 0.28 2.66 2.04
N PHE A 116 0.04 1.73 2.97
CA PHE A 116 0.76 1.59 4.24
C PHE A 116 2.16 1.01 4.02
N ILE A 117 3.00 1.85 3.44
CA ILE A 117 4.26 1.54 2.80
C ILE A 117 5.15 2.77 3.01
N CYS A 118 6.42 2.56 3.33
CA CYS A 118 7.38 3.65 3.52
C CYS A 118 7.42 4.56 2.29
N HIS A 119 7.49 5.88 2.52
CA HIS A 119 7.68 6.90 1.48
C HIS A 119 6.62 6.88 0.35
N SER A 120 5.46 6.26 0.56
CA SER A 120 4.45 6.13 -0.49
C SER A 120 3.78 7.44 -0.89
N ALA A 121 3.94 8.49 -0.08
CA ALA A 121 3.51 9.86 -0.39
C ALA A 121 4.64 10.75 -0.94
N GLU A 122 5.86 10.23 -1.10
CA GLU A 122 7.01 11.02 -1.53
C GLU A 122 7.31 10.86 -3.01
N SER A 123 7.62 11.98 -3.65
CA SER A 123 8.12 12.03 -5.01
C SER A 123 9.59 11.61 -5.09
N GLY A 124 10.00 11.11 -6.24
CA GLY A 124 11.39 10.80 -6.56
C GLY A 124 11.90 11.70 -7.68
N LYS A 125 13.22 11.71 -7.91
CA LYS A 125 13.82 12.42 -9.06
C LYS A 125 13.87 11.48 -10.28
N PRO A 126 13.14 11.77 -11.37
CA PRO A 126 13.15 10.94 -12.57
C PRO A 126 14.56 10.65 -13.09
N GLY A 127 14.81 9.42 -13.51
CA GLY A 127 16.08 8.99 -14.09
C GLY A 127 17.21 8.74 -13.08
N THR A 128 16.96 8.87 -11.78
CA THR A 128 17.93 8.48 -10.73
C THR A 128 17.90 6.99 -10.39
N ASP A 129 16.78 6.33 -10.68
CA ASP A 129 16.58 4.89 -10.56
C ASP A 129 15.58 4.45 -11.65
N PRO A 130 15.73 3.26 -12.26
CA PRO A 130 14.76 2.75 -13.24
C PRO A 130 13.32 2.66 -12.73
N GLU A 131 13.11 2.56 -11.41
CA GLU A 131 11.78 2.57 -10.78
C GLU A 131 11.17 3.96 -10.66
N ILE A 132 11.94 5.02 -10.89
CA ILE A 132 11.47 6.42 -10.81
C ILE A 132 11.31 6.95 -12.23
N THR A 133 10.16 6.67 -12.84
CA THR A 133 9.85 7.04 -14.22
C THR A 133 9.42 8.50 -14.34
N ASP A 134 8.36 8.90 -13.64
CA ASP A 134 7.83 10.26 -13.62
C ASP A 134 8.04 10.97 -12.27
N GLY A 135 8.56 10.24 -11.27
CA GLY A 135 8.82 10.76 -9.94
C GLY A 135 7.56 10.98 -9.11
N GLN A 136 6.39 10.52 -9.55
CA GLN A 136 5.17 10.64 -8.77
C GLN A 136 5.18 9.73 -7.53
N PRO A 137 4.53 10.14 -6.42
CA PRO A 137 4.32 9.25 -5.29
C PRO A 137 3.51 8.00 -5.70
N PHE A 138 3.94 6.83 -5.25
CA PHE A 138 3.25 5.55 -5.51
C PHE A 138 1.74 5.63 -5.18
N ALA A 139 1.39 6.23 -4.04
CA ALA A 139 0.00 6.35 -3.61
C ALA A 139 -0.83 7.22 -4.57
N LYS A 140 -0.23 8.24 -5.19
CA LYS A 140 -0.89 9.08 -6.19
C LYS A 140 -1.15 8.30 -7.48
N SER A 141 -0.15 7.59 -8.00
CA SER A 141 -0.30 6.79 -9.22
C SER A 141 -1.34 5.69 -9.04
N LEU A 142 -1.37 5.02 -7.87
CA LEU A 142 -2.39 4.04 -7.53
C LEU A 142 -3.79 4.67 -7.44
N ALA A 143 -3.91 5.86 -6.83
CA ALA A 143 -5.16 6.59 -6.72
C ALA A 143 -5.72 6.96 -8.09
N ASP A 144 -4.90 7.52 -8.98
CA ASP A 144 -5.29 7.88 -10.35
C ASP A 144 -5.74 6.65 -11.14
N TYR A 145 -5.00 5.54 -11.02
CA TYR A 145 -5.34 4.31 -11.70
C TYR A 145 -6.70 3.77 -11.24
N LEU A 146 -6.92 3.60 -9.92
CA LEU A 146 -8.19 3.11 -9.38
C LEU A 146 -9.35 4.05 -9.73
N TYR A 147 -9.12 5.36 -9.65
CA TYR A 147 -10.10 6.34 -10.08
C TYR A 147 -10.45 6.17 -11.57
N SER A 148 -9.47 5.95 -12.45
CA SER A 148 -9.71 5.69 -13.88
C SER A 148 -10.54 4.41 -14.12
N LYS A 149 -10.49 3.43 -13.21
CA LYS A 149 -11.30 2.19 -13.26
C LYS A 149 -12.70 2.32 -12.67
N GLY A 150 -13.05 3.49 -12.13
CA GLY A 150 -14.38 3.81 -11.62
C GLY A 150 -14.54 3.76 -10.11
N TYR A 151 -13.45 3.64 -9.35
CA TYR A 151 -13.45 3.73 -7.88
C TYR A 151 -13.45 5.20 -7.44
N LYS A 152 -14.56 5.89 -7.75
CA LYS A 152 -14.67 7.36 -7.65
C LYS A 152 -14.95 7.86 -6.23
N ALA A 153 -15.53 7.02 -5.37
CA ALA A 153 -15.96 7.37 -4.02
C ALA A 153 -14.92 7.00 -2.94
N CYS A 154 -13.76 6.46 -3.32
CA CYS A 154 -12.72 6.08 -2.38
C CYS A 154 -11.84 7.29 -2.03
N ARG A 155 -11.27 7.26 -0.82
CA ARG A 155 -10.21 8.18 -0.40
C ARG A 155 -8.88 7.44 -0.43
N TYR A 156 -7.83 8.10 -0.90
CA TYR A 156 -6.53 7.46 -1.14
C TYR A 156 -5.47 8.10 -0.28
N PHE A 157 -4.63 7.29 0.37
CA PHE A 157 -3.63 7.79 1.29
C PHE A 157 -2.26 7.18 1.05
N GLY A 158 -1.21 7.98 1.25
CA GLY A 158 0.18 7.53 1.39
C GLY A 158 0.82 8.09 2.66
N TYR A 159 2.08 7.74 2.89
CA TYR A 159 2.82 8.18 4.06
C TYR A 159 4.16 8.82 3.68
N LEU A 160 4.48 9.91 4.36
CA LEU A 160 5.82 10.49 4.38
C LEU A 160 6.71 9.69 5.35
N GLY A 161 7.95 9.47 4.95
CA GLY A 161 8.98 8.82 5.73
C GLY A 161 8.85 7.30 5.83
N SER A 162 9.75 6.72 6.63
CA SER A 162 9.78 5.30 6.92
C SER A 162 8.78 4.95 8.03
N VAL A 163 7.59 4.49 7.64
CA VAL A 163 6.53 4.03 8.55
C VAL A 163 6.86 2.66 9.14
N ASP A 164 6.63 2.53 10.44
CA ASP A 164 6.70 1.25 11.14
C ASP A 164 5.68 0.25 10.58
N SER A 165 6.13 -0.97 10.25
CA SER A 165 5.24 -1.99 9.67
C SER A 165 4.18 -2.52 10.66
N PHE A 166 4.32 -2.26 11.96
CA PHE A 166 3.39 -2.61 13.03
C PHE A 166 3.55 -1.64 14.20
N ALA A 167 2.57 -1.54 15.10
CA ALA A 167 2.63 -0.64 16.24
C ALA A 167 3.79 -0.99 17.20
N LYS A 168 4.54 0.03 17.62
CA LYS A 168 5.69 -0.07 18.52
C LYS A 168 5.56 0.94 19.65
N GLU A 169 6.32 0.75 20.72
CA GLU A 169 6.42 1.76 21.78
C GLU A 169 7.09 3.04 21.26
N GLY A 170 6.52 4.18 21.63
CA GLY A 170 7.03 5.51 21.29
C GLY A 170 6.51 6.57 22.24
N SER A 171 6.69 7.84 21.88
CA SER A 171 6.39 8.98 22.75
C SER A 171 4.93 9.06 23.22
N ALA A 172 4.01 8.45 22.48
CA ALA A 172 2.58 8.45 22.75
C ALA A 172 2.02 7.03 22.98
N GLY A 173 2.85 6.12 23.48
CA GLY A 173 2.50 4.73 23.73
C GLY A 173 2.64 3.84 22.50
N LYS A 174 1.99 2.67 22.53
CA LYS A 174 2.06 1.67 21.46
C LYS A 174 1.23 2.08 20.24
N GLU A 175 1.90 2.65 19.25
CA GLU A 175 1.29 3.27 18.07
C GLU A 175 2.13 3.00 16.82
N TYR A 176 1.60 3.37 15.65
CA TYR A 176 2.39 3.42 14.41
C TYR A 176 3.14 4.74 14.33
N TYR A 177 4.45 4.67 14.08
CA TYR A 177 5.32 5.85 13.98
C TYR A 177 6.00 5.92 12.62
N VAL A 178 6.38 7.13 12.23
CA VAL A 178 7.43 7.35 11.24
C VAL A 178 8.75 7.46 11.98
N ARG A 179 9.75 6.72 11.52
CA ARG A 179 11.08 6.72 12.11
C ARG A 179 12.14 6.95 11.06
N THR A 180 13.24 7.56 11.47
CA THR A 180 14.48 7.63 10.68
C THR A 180 15.58 6.85 11.39
N ILE A 181 16.72 6.69 10.72
CA ILE A 181 17.94 6.15 11.33
C ILE A 181 18.92 7.30 11.53
N GLU A 182 19.22 7.64 12.78
CA GLU A 182 20.27 8.59 13.14
C GLU A 182 21.33 7.86 13.96
N ASN A 183 22.59 7.95 13.54
CA ASN A 183 23.71 7.28 14.21
C ASN A 183 23.46 5.78 14.47
N GLY A 184 22.82 5.10 13.51
CA GLY A 184 22.49 3.67 13.59
C GLY A 184 21.31 3.31 14.49
N LYS A 185 20.62 4.30 15.08
CA LYS A 185 19.46 4.10 15.97
C LYS A 185 18.18 4.58 15.30
N GLN A 186 17.07 3.87 15.55
CA GLN A 186 15.75 4.32 15.12
C GLN A 186 15.31 5.51 15.98
N VAL A 187 15.11 6.66 15.34
CA VAL A 187 14.60 7.88 15.97
C VAL A 187 13.18 8.14 15.49
N GLU A 188 12.28 8.41 16.43
CA GLU A 188 10.90 8.75 16.14
C GLU A 188 10.80 10.18 15.57
N LEU A 189 10.13 10.32 14.42
CA LEU A 189 9.83 11.63 13.81
C LEU A 189 8.41 12.10 14.13
N GLY A 190 7.50 11.16 14.41
CA GLY A 190 6.11 11.46 14.76
C GLY A 190 5.19 10.26 14.52
N LYS A 191 3.91 10.40 14.86
CA LYS A 191 2.90 9.37 14.59
C LYS A 191 2.70 9.22 13.08
N ALA A 192 2.46 7.99 12.63
CA ALA A 192 2.14 7.72 11.22
C ALA A 192 0.89 8.48 10.76
N SER A 193 -0.06 8.74 11.66
CA SER A 193 -1.26 9.55 11.36
C SER A 193 -0.93 11.01 10.98
N GLN A 194 0.17 11.57 11.50
CA GLN A 194 0.61 12.94 11.18
C GLN A 194 1.34 13.01 9.84
N ALA A 195 1.95 11.90 9.40
CA ALA A 195 2.64 11.79 8.12
C ALA A 195 1.75 11.25 6.99
N CYS A 196 0.48 10.98 7.28
CA CYS A 196 -0.48 10.44 6.33
C CYS A 196 -1.01 11.56 5.43
N ILE A 197 -0.82 11.41 4.11
CA ILE A 197 -1.25 12.40 3.11
C ILE A 197 -2.40 11.79 2.31
N GLU A 198 -3.49 12.55 2.17
CA GLU A 198 -4.59 12.22 1.26
C GLU A 198 -4.26 12.69 -0.16
N PHE A 199 -4.48 11.80 -1.13
CA PHE A 199 -4.33 12.09 -2.54
C PHE A 199 -5.69 12.16 -3.21
N HIS A 200 -5.94 13.27 -3.88
CA HIS A 200 -7.09 13.44 -4.76
C HIS A 200 -6.68 13.06 -6.19
N PRO A 201 -7.38 12.09 -6.83
CA PRO A 201 -7.06 11.69 -8.18
C PRO A 201 -7.14 12.89 -9.16
N THR A 202 -6.16 13.00 -10.04
CA THR A 202 -6.17 14.01 -11.10
C THR A 202 -6.79 13.41 -12.34
N ILE A 203 -7.87 14.01 -12.83
CA ILE A 203 -8.41 13.68 -14.16
C ILE A 203 -7.48 14.30 -15.19
N GLU A 204 -6.31 13.72 -15.40
CA GLU A 204 -5.57 14.04 -16.62
C GLU A 204 -6.30 13.37 -17.79
N MET A 205 -6.93 14.17 -18.64
CA MET A 205 -7.48 13.74 -19.94
C MET A 205 -6.37 13.35 -20.93
N ARG A 206 -5.38 12.54 -20.52
CA ARG A 206 -4.35 11.98 -21.41
C ARG A 206 -4.92 10.76 -22.11
N SER A 207 -5.76 10.97 -23.13
CA SER A 207 -5.94 10.01 -24.24
C SER A 207 -6.96 10.44 -25.30
N PHE A 208 -7.73 11.51 -25.10
CA PHE A 208 -8.61 11.99 -26.18
C PHE A 208 -7.80 12.69 -27.29
N TRP A 209 -6.84 13.55 -26.94
CA TRP A 209 -6.09 14.34 -27.94
C TRP A 209 -4.90 13.61 -28.60
N GLN A 210 -4.27 12.64 -27.93
CA GLN A 210 -3.17 11.86 -28.53
C GLN A 210 -3.64 10.87 -29.61
N ARG A 211 -4.93 10.50 -29.64
CA ARG A 211 -5.51 9.72 -30.75
C ARG A 211 -5.90 10.57 -31.96
N ILE A 212 -6.10 11.87 -31.79
CA ILE A 212 -6.52 12.78 -32.88
C ILE A 212 -5.30 13.36 -33.61
N ALA A 213 -4.16 13.49 -32.91
CA ALA A 213 -2.92 14.01 -33.49
C ALA A 213 -2.12 13.01 -34.36
N GLY A 214 -2.55 11.75 -34.45
CA GLY A 214 -1.94 10.72 -35.31
C GLY A 214 -2.54 10.59 -36.71
N TRP A 215 -3.45 11.50 -37.09
CA TRP A 215 -4.02 11.62 -38.44
C TRP A 215 -3.65 12.98 -39.03
N ARG A 216 -2.39 13.13 -39.46
CA ARG A 216 -1.98 14.07 -40.52
C ARG A 216 -0.81 13.48 -41.28
#